data_AF-A0A496T9G3-F1
#
_entry.id   AF-A0A496T9G3-F1
#
_cell.length_a   1.000
_cell.length_b   1.000
_cell.length_c   1.000
_cell.angle_alpha   90.00
_cell.angle_beta   90.00
_cell.angle_gamma   90.00
#
_symmetry.space_group_name_H-M   'P 1'
#
loop_
_entity.id
_entity.type
_entity.pdbx_description
1 polymer ?
#
loop_
_entity_poly.entity_id
_entity_poly.type
_entity_poly.pdbx_seq_one_letter_code
_entity_poly.pdbx_strand_id
1 'polypeptide(L)'
;MVCRVVVDKESYPYLEKRGKVARLYEYQGKSLLQKHGITIPSGKVAESVAEVRQIVAQLGVPVVMKIQVWATGRAELGGIQFADSLQEAAQKAERLFGMQVKNFVVNKLLVEERLAIENEFYAGIIIDDTLGQPVILFSSVGGTGIEDIARRYPDKVAKWPIDVLEGLRDYQARNLVRRTGIGGKLQMRLADVLVKLWEVVRTYEARAAEINPLVVTKDGKVCAADCRITIDDYAVFRHPELDIEIAREFDRPPTKLDKIAYNVEKNDYRGTFYFIQLEDGFKKGEGYIGFHGAGGGGSMMSMDAVTRQGFKIANFTDTSGNPPASKVYRAAKIILAQRNIDAYFGSGSGVASQEQFHSARGLVKAFREENLSIPAVIRLGGNQEDLAVEILTQYTRDLPAPVEGYKKDDSADFCAQRLRQLVDEYRPSESLKPSPQRPAPKQPYSFKTLTGTVIFDHARCVVCESKICIQACSPKILKLEDDKPILAISEDDAQKGKCTECLACELECEFHGNKGVYVDLPIPGLKEYLQERETSQTR
;
A
#
# COMPACT_ATOMS: atom_id res chain seq x y z
N MET A 1 -20.13 25.30 36.02
CA MET A 1 -20.48 25.43 34.59
C MET A 1 -19.64 24.43 33.83
N VAL A 2 -20.19 23.24 33.56
CA VAL A 2 -19.51 22.18 32.82
C VAL A 2 -20.10 22.21 31.41
N CYS A 3 -19.32 22.65 30.44
CA CYS A 3 -19.72 22.61 29.03
C CYS A 3 -19.91 21.16 28.61
N ARG A 4 -21.17 20.73 28.53
CA ARG A 4 -21.58 19.54 27.79
C ARG A 4 -21.27 19.81 26.31
N VAL A 5 -20.20 19.19 25.81
CA VAL A 5 -20.04 19.00 24.37
C VAL A 5 -21.09 17.98 23.97
N VAL A 6 -22.21 18.45 23.43
CA VAL A 6 -23.17 17.61 22.72
C VAL A 6 -22.46 17.16 21.45
N VAL A 7 -22.01 15.90 21.44
CA VAL A 7 -21.41 15.29 20.26
C VAL A 7 -22.52 15.02 19.26
N ASP A 8 -22.59 15.86 18.24
CA ASP A 8 -23.54 15.73 17.15
C ASP A 8 -23.20 14.51 16.29
N LYS A 9 -24.17 13.61 16.11
CA LYS A 9 -24.01 12.30 15.45
C LYS A 9 -23.74 12.39 13.95
N GLU A 10 -23.80 13.59 13.36
CA GLU A 10 -23.62 13.81 11.91
C GLU A 10 -22.19 14.23 11.49
N SER A 11 -21.23 14.29 12.43
CA SER A 11 -19.88 14.85 12.16
C SER A 11 -18.81 13.87 11.63
N TYR A 12 -19.17 12.63 11.25
CA TYR A 12 -18.22 11.67 10.66
C TYR A 12 -18.76 10.95 9.41
N PRO A 13 -18.72 11.60 8.23
CA PRO A 13 -19.12 10.96 6.96
C PRO A 13 -18.12 9.90 6.44
N TYR A 14 -17.11 9.48 7.21
CA TYR A 14 -16.00 8.62 6.75
C TYR A 14 -16.06 7.17 7.26
N LEU A 15 -17.26 6.61 7.40
CA LEU A 15 -17.48 5.19 7.69
C LEU A 15 -17.54 4.33 6.41
N GLU A 16 -16.65 4.60 5.44
CA GLU A 16 -16.45 3.66 4.33
C GLU A 16 -15.65 2.45 4.82
N LYS A 17 -16.06 1.25 4.42
CA LYS A 17 -15.35 -0.02 4.64
C LYS A 17 -13.85 0.18 4.34
N ARG A 18 -13.04 0.22 5.40
CA ARG A 18 -11.58 0.23 5.26
C ARG A 18 -11.18 -1.18 4.84
N GLY A 19 -10.63 -1.28 3.63
CA GLY A 19 -10.31 -2.56 3.02
C GLY A 19 -9.41 -3.42 3.89
N LYS A 20 -9.70 -4.72 3.92
CA LYS A 20 -8.87 -5.71 4.59
C LYS A 20 -7.50 -5.76 3.87
N VAL A 21 -6.43 -5.86 4.65
CA VAL A 21 -5.05 -5.94 4.14
C VAL A 21 -4.43 -7.28 4.54
N ALA A 22 -3.22 -7.59 4.07
CA ALA A 22 -2.54 -8.87 4.34
C ALA A 22 -2.33 -9.15 5.85
N ARG A 23 -2.24 -8.09 6.66
CA ARG A 23 -2.25 -8.18 8.13
C ARG A 23 -3.68 -8.23 8.66
N LEU A 24 -4.04 -9.34 9.29
CA LEU A 24 -5.38 -9.58 9.82
C LEU A 24 -5.62 -8.86 11.15
N TYR A 25 -6.86 -8.43 11.41
CA TYR A 25 -7.29 -8.06 12.75
C TYR A 25 -7.35 -9.29 13.67
N GLU A 26 -7.24 -9.10 14.99
CA GLU A 26 -7.27 -10.20 15.98
C GLU A 26 -8.50 -11.10 15.80
N TYR A 27 -9.68 -10.52 15.62
CA TYR A 27 -10.91 -11.31 15.44
C TYR A 27 -10.88 -12.20 14.18
N GLN A 28 -10.23 -11.73 13.10
CA GLN A 28 -10.08 -12.51 11.88
C GLN A 28 -9.09 -13.64 12.10
N GLY A 29 -7.94 -13.36 12.71
CA GLY A 29 -6.95 -14.37 13.06
C GLY A 29 -7.54 -15.45 13.97
N LYS A 30 -8.30 -15.05 15.00
CA LYS A 30 -9.01 -15.97 15.90
C LYS A 30 -10.00 -16.87 15.17
N SER A 31 -10.71 -16.35 14.16
CA SER A 31 -11.58 -17.18 13.33
C SER A 31 -10.78 -18.26 12.59
N LEU A 32 -9.58 -17.96 12.09
CA LEU A 32 -8.70 -18.95 11.44
C LEU A 32 -8.21 -20.02 12.43
N LEU A 33 -7.80 -19.58 13.63
CA LEU A 33 -7.40 -20.48 14.72
C LEU A 33 -8.54 -21.43 15.12
N GLN A 34 -9.75 -20.90 15.29
CA GLN A 34 -10.93 -21.67 15.66
C GLN A 34 -11.30 -22.72 14.60
N LYS A 35 -11.21 -22.38 13.32
CA LYS A 35 -11.43 -23.33 12.20
C LYS A 35 -10.46 -24.53 12.23
N HIS A 36 -9.27 -24.34 12.81
CA HIS A 36 -8.26 -25.39 12.98
C HIS A 36 -8.28 -26.02 14.38
N GLY A 37 -9.36 -25.83 15.14
CA GLY A 37 -9.55 -26.48 16.43
C GLY A 37 -8.66 -25.94 17.54
N ILE A 38 -8.15 -24.72 17.42
CA ILE A 38 -7.54 -23.96 18.53
C ILE A 38 -8.65 -23.18 19.23
N THR A 39 -8.85 -23.45 20.52
CA THR A 39 -9.89 -22.78 21.31
C THR A 39 -9.59 -21.29 21.45
N ILE A 40 -10.61 -20.46 21.26
CA ILE A 40 -10.59 -19.01 21.47
C ILE A 40 -11.66 -18.63 22.50
N PRO A 41 -11.57 -17.46 23.17
CA PRO A 41 -12.67 -16.93 23.97
C PRO A 41 -13.94 -16.75 23.15
N SER A 42 -15.09 -17.02 23.75
CA SER A 42 -16.39 -16.70 23.15
C SER A 42 -16.54 -15.18 23.03
N GLY A 43 -16.81 -14.69 21.82
CA GLY A 43 -16.91 -13.25 21.59
C GLY A 43 -17.37 -12.87 20.20
N LYS A 44 -17.64 -11.57 20.02
CA LYS A 44 -18.07 -10.97 18.76
C LYS A 44 -17.48 -9.57 18.61
N VAL A 45 -17.38 -9.11 17.36
CA VAL A 45 -16.98 -7.73 17.04
C VAL A 45 -18.20 -6.81 17.12
N ALA A 46 -18.01 -5.62 17.70
CA ALA A 46 -18.94 -4.51 17.69
C ALA A 46 -18.34 -3.31 16.96
N GLU A 47 -19.16 -2.62 16.18
CA GLU A 47 -18.86 -1.34 15.51
C GLU A 47 -19.55 -0.16 16.19
N SER A 48 -20.38 -0.42 17.21
CA SER A 48 -21.06 0.61 17.99
C SER A 48 -21.25 0.21 19.45
N VAL A 49 -21.50 1.22 20.31
CA VAL A 49 -21.85 1.00 21.73
C VAL A 49 -23.14 0.18 21.87
N ALA A 50 -24.08 0.33 20.93
CA ALA A 50 -25.31 -0.44 20.94
C ALA A 50 -25.06 -1.94 20.72
N GLU A 51 -24.17 -2.28 19.78
CA GLU A 51 -23.73 -3.65 19.53
C GLU A 51 -22.96 -4.22 20.71
N VAL A 52 -22.10 -3.44 21.38
CA VAL A 52 -21.43 -3.87 22.62
C VAL A 52 -22.46 -4.32 23.65
N ARG A 53 -23.53 -3.54 23.88
CA ARG A 53 -24.59 -3.90 24.84
C ARG A 53 -25.26 -5.22 24.47
N GLN A 54 -25.55 -5.43 23.18
CA GLN A 54 -26.17 -6.67 22.69
C GLN A 54 -25.25 -7.88 22.90
N ILE A 55 -23.96 -7.74 22.61
CA ILE A 55 -22.99 -8.83 22.76
C ILE A 55 -22.82 -9.18 24.24
N VAL A 56 -22.66 -8.19 25.13
CA VAL A 56 -22.52 -8.43 26.57
C VAL A 56 -23.78 -9.08 27.16
N ALA A 57 -24.97 -8.69 26.70
CA ALA A 57 -26.21 -9.33 27.13
C ALA A 57 -26.30 -10.81 26.70
N GLN A 58 -25.68 -11.19 25.57
CA GLN A 58 -25.62 -12.57 25.09
C GLN A 58 -24.53 -13.40 25.77
N LEU A 59 -23.34 -12.84 25.99
CA LEU A 59 -22.20 -13.55 26.58
C LEU A 59 -22.31 -13.70 28.10
N GLY A 60 -22.96 -12.73 28.77
CA GLY A 60 -22.87 -12.58 30.22
C GLY A 60 -21.60 -11.85 30.66
N VAL A 61 -21.50 -11.56 31.95
CA VAL A 61 -20.38 -10.85 32.58
C VAL A 61 -19.58 -11.80 33.49
N PRO A 62 -18.27 -11.56 33.71
CA PRO A 62 -17.46 -10.44 33.23
C PRO A 62 -16.96 -10.60 31.79
N VAL A 63 -16.73 -9.47 31.11
CA VAL A 63 -16.23 -9.40 29.72
C VAL A 63 -14.91 -8.64 29.62
N VAL A 64 -14.23 -8.83 28.50
CA VAL A 64 -13.10 -8.01 28.06
C VAL A 64 -13.42 -7.39 26.69
N MET A 65 -13.07 -6.12 26.51
CA MET A 65 -13.19 -5.38 25.25
C MET A 65 -11.80 -5.03 24.75
N LYS A 66 -11.52 -5.35 23.49
CA LYS A 66 -10.22 -5.15 22.87
C LYS A 66 -10.35 -4.36 21.58
N ILE A 67 -9.60 -3.26 21.48
CA ILE A 67 -9.53 -2.47 20.26
C ILE A 67 -8.97 -3.31 19.09
N GLN A 68 -9.59 -3.18 17.92
CA GLN A 68 -9.13 -3.85 16.70
C GLN A 68 -8.29 -2.90 15.86
N VAL A 69 -6.98 -2.91 16.10
CA VAL A 69 -5.98 -2.09 15.40
C VAL A 69 -4.69 -2.90 15.21
N TRP A 70 -3.89 -2.58 14.19
CA TRP A 70 -2.60 -3.27 13.95
C TRP A 70 -1.44 -2.70 14.77
N ALA A 71 -1.69 -2.40 16.04
CA ALA A 71 -0.70 -1.88 16.98
C ALA A 71 -0.31 -2.95 18.01
N THR A 72 0.99 -3.03 18.31
CA THR A 72 1.52 -3.75 19.49
C THR A 72 1.31 -2.92 20.76
N GLY A 73 1.32 -3.56 21.94
CA GLY A 73 1.22 -2.86 23.23
C GLY A 73 -0.18 -2.32 23.56
N ARG A 74 -1.25 -2.93 23.02
CA ARG A 74 -2.64 -2.42 23.19
C ARG A 74 -3.05 -2.29 24.66
N ALA A 75 -2.58 -3.17 25.53
CA ALA A 75 -2.86 -3.11 26.97
C ALA A 75 -2.32 -1.81 27.61
N GLU A 76 -1.06 -1.47 27.33
CA GLU A 76 -0.39 -0.26 27.84
C GLU A 76 -1.04 1.02 27.30
N LEU A 77 -1.59 0.95 26.09
CA LEU A 77 -2.34 2.04 25.46
C LEU A 77 -3.80 2.13 25.94
N GLY A 78 -4.21 1.36 26.95
CA GLY A 78 -5.59 1.35 27.47
C GLY A 78 -6.61 0.71 26.53
N GLY A 79 -6.16 0.02 25.47
CA GLY A 79 -6.99 -0.61 24.45
C GLY A 79 -7.56 -1.98 24.82
N ILE A 80 -7.24 -2.49 26.02
CA ILE A 80 -7.82 -3.71 26.59
C ILE A 80 -8.53 -3.31 27.89
N GLN A 81 -9.85 -3.43 27.92
CA GLN A 81 -10.69 -2.97 29.01
C GLN A 81 -11.61 -4.08 29.52
N PHE A 82 -11.56 -4.39 30.80
CA PHE A 82 -12.47 -5.34 31.43
C PHE A 82 -13.76 -4.65 31.87
N ALA A 83 -14.88 -5.36 31.92
CA ALA A 83 -16.12 -4.85 32.49
C ALA A 83 -16.88 -5.95 33.22
N ASP A 84 -17.38 -5.64 34.41
CA ASP A 84 -18.11 -6.57 35.28
C ASP A 84 -19.64 -6.35 35.19
N SER A 85 -20.08 -5.33 34.46
CA SER A 85 -21.50 -5.06 34.18
C SER A 85 -21.73 -4.53 32.76
N LEU A 86 -22.97 -4.69 32.26
CA LEU A 86 -23.37 -4.15 30.96
C LEU A 86 -23.24 -2.61 30.89
N GLN A 87 -23.54 -1.92 32.00
CA GLN A 87 -23.44 -0.46 32.06
C GLN A 87 -21.98 0.00 31.99
N GLU A 88 -21.09 -0.67 32.72
CA GLU A 88 -19.66 -0.40 32.68
C GLU A 88 -19.07 -0.68 31.29
N ALA A 89 -19.47 -1.78 30.65
CA ALA A 89 -19.04 -2.12 29.29
C ALA A 89 -19.40 -1.01 28.29
N ALA A 90 -20.64 -0.51 28.35
CA ALA A 90 -21.08 0.58 27.49
C ALA A 90 -20.29 1.89 27.72
N GLN A 91 -20.07 2.28 28.98
CA GLN A 91 -19.31 3.49 29.32
C GLN A 91 -17.83 3.42 28.90
N LYS A 92 -17.23 2.24 28.97
CA LYS A 92 -15.86 2.01 28.49
C LYS A 92 -15.82 2.00 26.96
N ALA A 93 -16.80 1.38 26.30
CA ALA A 93 -16.91 1.40 24.84
C ALA A 93 -17.05 2.83 24.28
N GLU A 94 -17.82 3.71 24.93
CA GLU A 94 -17.93 5.13 24.55
C GLU A 94 -16.58 5.86 24.54
N ARG A 95 -15.65 5.48 25.41
CA ARG A 95 -14.30 6.05 25.46
C ARG A 95 -13.35 5.42 24.46
N LEU A 96 -13.57 4.14 24.14
CA LEU A 96 -12.71 3.41 23.21
C LEU A 96 -13.04 3.73 21.76
N PHE A 97 -14.31 3.85 21.38
CA PHE A 97 -14.68 4.25 20.03
C PHE A 97 -14.24 5.69 19.75
N GLY A 98 -13.56 5.90 18.62
CA GLY A 98 -12.96 7.18 18.26
C GLY A 98 -11.60 7.46 18.92
N MET A 99 -11.15 6.61 19.85
CA MET A 99 -9.81 6.73 20.43
C MET A 99 -8.75 6.63 19.34
N GLN A 100 -7.79 7.55 19.36
CA GLN A 100 -6.62 7.51 18.47
C GLN A 100 -5.51 6.69 19.14
N VAL A 101 -5.04 5.65 18.44
CA VAL A 101 -4.01 4.72 18.89
C VAL A 101 -2.94 4.63 17.81
N LYS A 102 -1.81 5.30 18.03
CA LYS A 102 -0.79 5.52 16.99
C LYS A 102 -1.46 6.12 15.73
N ASN A 103 -1.34 5.45 14.58
CA ASN A 103 -1.91 5.86 13.30
C ASN A 103 -3.34 5.30 13.06
N PHE A 104 -3.99 4.76 14.08
CA PHE A 104 -5.33 4.16 13.98
C PHE A 104 -6.36 4.95 14.76
N VAL A 105 -7.58 5.03 14.22
CA VAL A 105 -8.77 5.42 14.96
C VAL A 105 -9.55 4.16 15.23
N VAL A 106 -9.90 3.93 16.50
CA VAL A 106 -10.64 2.74 16.92
C VAL A 106 -12.10 2.85 16.46
N ASN A 107 -12.49 1.97 15.55
CA ASN A 107 -13.86 1.86 15.02
C ASN A 107 -14.49 0.48 15.25
N LYS A 108 -13.73 -0.47 15.81
CA LYS A 108 -14.16 -1.83 16.08
C LYS A 108 -13.62 -2.31 17.42
N LEU A 109 -14.47 -2.95 18.21
CA LEU A 109 -14.13 -3.59 19.48
C LEU A 109 -14.45 -5.08 19.39
N LEU A 110 -13.50 -5.92 19.76
CA LEU A 110 -13.75 -7.34 20.01
C LEU A 110 -14.17 -7.48 21.47
N VAL A 111 -15.41 -7.93 21.69
CA VAL A 111 -16.00 -8.16 23.01
C VAL A 111 -16.03 -9.66 23.28
N GLU A 112 -15.33 -10.10 24.32
CA GLU A 112 -15.12 -11.50 24.66
C GLU A 112 -15.45 -11.78 26.12
N GLU A 113 -15.74 -13.05 26.44
CA GLU A 113 -15.75 -13.51 27.81
C GLU A 113 -14.38 -13.30 28.48
N ARG A 114 -14.39 -12.96 29.77
CA ARG A 114 -13.15 -12.85 30.54
C ARG A 114 -12.69 -14.24 30.99
N LEU A 115 -11.53 -14.67 30.50
CA LEU A 115 -10.94 -15.96 30.90
C LEU A 115 -10.45 -15.94 32.35
N ALA A 116 -10.67 -17.04 33.08
CA ALA A 116 -10.06 -17.30 34.39
C ALA A 116 -8.65 -17.88 34.20
N ILE A 117 -7.67 -17.00 33.99
CA ILE A 117 -6.27 -17.36 33.65
C ILE A 117 -5.57 -18.03 34.85
N GLU A 118 -4.88 -19.15 34.59
CA GLU A 118 -3.96 -19.82 35.52
C GLU A 118 -2.50 -19.63 35.08
N ASN A 119 -2.21 -19.85 33.79
CA ASN A 119 -0.87 -19.66 33.21
C ASN A 119 -0.95 -18.96 31.86
N GLU A 120 0.09 -18.21 31.52
CA GLU A 120 0.27 -17.55 30.23
C GLU A 120 1.56 -18.03 29.55
N PHE A 121 1.45 -18.26 28.25
CA PHE A 121 2.51 -18.76 27.38
C PHE A 121 2.58 -17.93 26.11
N TYR A 122 3.64 -18.15 25.33
CA TYR A 122 3.78 -17.61 23.98
C TYR A 122 3.93 -18.77 22.99
N ALA A 123 3.26 -18.67 21.84
CA ALA A 123 3.51 -19.54 20.70
C ALA A 123 3.56 -18.69 19.42
N GLY A 124 4.55 -18.91 18.57
CA GLY A 124 4.67 -18.16 17.32
C GLY A 124 5.39 -18.93 16.24
N ILE A 125 5.06 -18.66 14.98
CA ILE A 125 5.74 -19.16 13.79
C ILE A 125 6.11 -17.96 12.93
N ILE A 126 7.35 -17.91 12.49
CA ILE A 126 7.89 -16.91 11.57
C ILE A 126 8.71 -17.60 10.48
N ILE A 127 8.94 -16.92 9.36
CA ILE A 127 9.98 -17.34 8.40
C ILE A 127 11.33 -16.82 8.90
N ASP A 128 12.30 -17.73 9.09
CA ASP A 128 13.67 -17.37 9.43
C ASP A 128 14.47 -17.23 8.13
N ASP A 129 14.80 -15.99 7.77
CA ASP A 129 15.51 -15.66 6.52
C ASP A 129 16.94 -16.21 6.48
N THR A 130 17.56 -16.47 7.64
CA THR A 130 18.92 -17.05 7.70
C THR A 130 18.88 -18.55 7.43
N LEU A 131 17.88 -19.23 7.97
CA LEU A 131 17.69 -20.67 7.77
C LEU A 131 16.93 -20.99 6.49
N GLY A 132 16.24 -20.02 5.88
CA GLY A 132 15.41 -20.21 4.70
C GLY A 132 14.20 -21.14 4.93
N GLN A 133 13.69 -21.21 6.17
CA GLN A 133 12.59 -22.11 6.54
C GLN A 133 11.73 -21.51 7.67
N PRO A 134 10.47 -21.96 7.83
CA PRO A 134 9.65 -21.60 8.98
C PRO A 134 10.27 -22.08 10.29
N VAL A 135 10.18 -21.27 11.34
CA VAL A 135 10.63 -21.61 12.69
C VAL A 135 9.48 -21.39 13.66
N ILE A 136 9.18 -22.41 14.46
CA ILE A 136 8.26 -22.29 15.59
C ILE A 136 9.02 -21.92 16.85
N LEU A 137 8.46 -20.98 17.60
CA LEU A 137 8.92 -20.49 18.89
C LEU A 137 7.85 -20.77 19.94
N PHE A 138 8.29 -21.21 21.11
CA PHE A 138 7.42 -21.41 22.26
C PHE A 138 8.09 -20.88 23.53
N SER A 139 7.34 -20.19 24.37
CA SER A 139 7.80 -19.76 25.69
C SER A 139 6.89 -20.28 26.79
N SER A 140 7.50 -20.78 27.86
CA SER A 140 6.81 -21.14 29.12
C SER A 140 6.36 -19.93 29.95
N VAL A 141 6.72 -18.72 29.51
CA VAL A 141 6.31 -17.45 30.12
C VAL A 141 5.71 -16.56 29.02
N GLY A 142 4.46 -16.15 29.18
CA GLY A 142 3.82 -15.12 28.35
C GLY A 142 4.16 -13.70 28.81
N GLY A 143 3.81 -12.68 28.00
CA GLY A 143 4.03 -11.27 28.35
C GLY A 143 4.49 -10.40 27.18
N THR A 144 5.14 -9.28 27.51
CA THR A 144 5.59 -8.27 26.55
C THR A 144 6.74 -8.80 25.68
N GLY A 145 6.47 -9.04 24.39
CA GLY A 145 7.46 -9.32 23.32
C GLY A 145 8.30 -10.60 23.48
N ILE A 146 8.34 -11.46 22.46
CA ILE A 146 9.19 -12.67 22.51
C ILE A 146 10.69 -12.32 22.60
N GLU A 147 11.09 -11.18 22.04
CA GLU A 147 12.46 -10.68 22.08
C GLU A 147 12.90 -10.35 23.50
N ASP A 148 12.03 -9.70 24.28
CA ASP A 148 12.32 -9.35 25.69
C ASP A 148 12.28 -10.59 26.58
N ILE A 149 11.35 -11.52 26.33
CA ILE A 149 11.30 -12.80 27.02
C ILE A 149 12.59 -13.59 26.75
N ALA A 150 13.04 -13.68 25.49
CA ALA A 150 14.26 -14.39 25.12
C ALA A 150 15.53 -13.78 25.75
N ARG A 151 15.56 -12.46 25.96
CA ARG A 151 16.66 -11.77 26.66
C ARG A 151 16.64 -12.02 28.18
N ARG A 152 15.48 -11.94 28.81
CA ARG A 152 15.34 -12.05 30.28
C ARG A 152 15.30 -13.49 30.78
N TYR A 153 14.72 -14.38 29.98
CA TYR A 153 14.45 -15.77 30.32
C TYR A 153 14.80 -16.71 29.16
N PRO A 154 16.08 -16.77 28.74
CA PRO A 154 16.49 -17.58 27.58
C PRO A 154 16.11 -19.07 27.75
N ASP A 155 16.22 -19.62 28.95
CA ASP A 155 15.88 -21.03 29.25
C ASP A 155 14.36 -21.31 29.21
N LYS A 156 13.54 -20.26 29.15
CA LYS A 156 12.09 -20.36 29.07
C LYS A 156 11.57 -20.33 27.64
N VAL A 157 12.44 -20.04 26.68
CA VAL A 157 12.14 -19.98 25.24
C VAL A 157 12.82 -21.15 24.53
N ALA A 158 12.07 -21.83 23.68
CA ALA A 158 12.63 -22.82 22.78
C ALA A 158 12.19 -22.51 21.35
N LYS A 159 13.04 -22.84 20.37
CA LYS A 159 12.72 -22.77 18.95
C LYS A 159 13.02 -24.08 18.21
N TRP A 160 12.27 -24.35 17.15
CA TRP A 160 12.46 -25.51 16.30
C TRP A 160 12.19 -25.15 14.83
N PRO A 161 13.13 -25.40 13.90
CA PRO A 161 12.88 -25.25 12.47
C PRO A 161 11.90 -26.30 11.96
N ILE A 162 10.97 -25.90 11.09
CA ILE A 162 9.96 -26.78 10.50
C ILE A 162 10.35 -27.07 9.05
N ASP A 163 10.50 -28.36 8.74
CA ASP A 163 10.61 -28.80 7.36
C ASP A 163 9.26 -28.60 6.65
N VAL A 164 9.27 -27.92 5.49
CA VAL A 164 8.04 -27.54 4.79
C VAL A 164 7.34 -28.74 4.13
N LEU A 165 8.07 -29.80 3.81
CA LEU A 165 7.54 -31.03 3.20
C LEU A 165 6.94 -31.95 4.26
N GLU A 166 7.62 -32.10 5.40
CA GLU A 166 7.18 -32.97 6.49
C GLU A 166 6.19 -32.30 7.45
N GLY A 167 6.29 -30.99 7.62
CA GLY A 167 5.55 -30.21 8.60
C GLY A 167 6.00 -30.45 10.05
N LEU A 168 5.33 -29.79 11.00
CA LEU A 168 5.62 -29.95 12.42
C LEU A 168 4.98 -31.24 12.96
N ARG A 169 5.81 -32.22 13.36
CA ARG A 169 5.33 -33.49 13.93
C ARG A 169 5.06 -33.35 15.43
N ASP A 170 4.08 -34.10 15.94
CA ASP A 170 3.70 -34.05 17.36
C ASP A 170 4.87 -34.25 18.33
N TYR A 171 5.81 -35.14 18.00
CA TYR A 171 6.98 -35.39 18.87
C TYR A 171 7.92 -34.19 18.91
N GLN A 172 8.06 -33.44 17.80
CA GLN A 172 8.87 -32.22 17.74
C GLN A 172 8.21 -31.13 18.59
N ALA A 173 6.89 -30.94 18.45
CA ALA A 173 6.13 -30.00 19.27
C ALA A 173 6.20 -30.35 20.77
N ARG A 174 6.05 -31.63 21.14
CA ARG A 174 6.22 -32.10 22.53
C ARG A 174 7.63 -31.83 23.05
N ASN A 175 8.66 -32.14 22.25
CA ASN A 175 10.05 -31.90 22.66
C ASN A 175 10.34 -30.40 22.82
N LEU A 176 9.77 -29.55 21.96
CA LEU A 176 9.87 -28.10 22.07
C LEU A 176 9.30 -27.58 23.40
N VAL A 177 8.08 -27.97 23.74
CA VAL A 177 7.43 -27.57 25.01
C VAL A 177 8.20 -28.12 26.22
N ARG A 178 8.77 -29.33 26.12
CA ARG A 178 9.57 -29.92 27.21
C ARG A 178 10.84 -29.12 27.49
N ARG A 179 11.48 -28.55 26.46
CA ARG A 179 12.71 -27.75 26.61
C ARG A 179 12.51 -26.52 27.50
N THR A 180 11.29 -26.01 27.60
CA THR A 180 10.96 -24.87 28.47
C THR A 180 10.55 -25.30 29.90
N GLY A 181 10.70 -26.59 30.24
CA GLY A 181 10.41 -27.15 31.56
C GLY A 181 8.97 -27.61 31.79
N ILE A 182 8.14 -27.70 30.74
CA ILE A 182 6.74 -28.14 30.86
C ILE A 182 6.60 -29.63 30.52
N GLY A 183 5.93 -30.39 31.39
CA GLY A 183 5.74 -31.84 31.24
C GLY A 183 4.28 -32.30 31.37
N GLY A 184 4.08 -33.62 31.28
CA GLY A 184 2.82 -34.27 31.58
C GLY A 184 1.68 -33.91 30.60
N LYS A 185 0.44 -33.87 31.12
CA LYS A 185 -0.75 -33.59 30.29
C LYS A 185 -0.74 -32.20 29.68
N LEU A 186 -0.15 -31.21 30.37
CA LEU A 186 -0.06 -29.84 29.86
C LEU A 186 0.85 -29.77 28.62
N GLN A 187 1.98 -30.48 28.65
CA GLN A 187 2.87 -30.59 27.49
C GLN A 187 2.14 -31.12 26.25
N MET A 188 1.27 -32.14 26.42
CA MET A 188 0.50 -32.70 25.31
C MET A 188 -0.49 -31.69 24.73
N ARG A 189 -1.22 -30.96 25.59
CA ARG A 189 -2.21 -29.96 25.15
C ARG A 189 -1.56 -28.76 24.45
N LEU A 190 -0.43 -28.28 24.97
CA LEU A 190 0.31 -27.19 24.33
C LEU A 190 0.90 -27.63 22.99
N ALA A 191 1.50 -28.82 22.93
CA ALA A 191 2.05 -29.36 21.69
C ALA A 191 0.98 -29.52 20.60
N ASP A 192 -0.24 -29.94 20.94
CA ASP A 192 -1.38 -30.00 20.01
C ASP A 192 -1.70 -28.63 19.40
N VAL A 193 -1.71 -27.57 20.22
CA VAL A 193 -1.90 -26.19 19.72
C VAL A 193 -0.78 -25.77 18.77
N LEU A 194 0.48 -26.16 19.04
CA LEU A 194 1.61 -25.82 18.18
C LEU A 194 1.51 -26.48 16.80
N VAL A 195 1.09 -27.74 16.74
CA VAL A 195 0.86 -28.46 15.47
C VAL A 195 -0.28 -27.80 14.68
N LYS A 196 -1.40 -27.50 15.34
CA LYS A 196 -2.52 -26.78 14.71
C LYS A 196 -2.14 -25.37 14.24
N LEU A 197 -1.29 -24.67 14.98
CA LEU A 197 -0.79 -23.35 14.57
C LEU A 197 0.03 -23.46 13.28
N TRP A 198 0.83 -24.51 13.13
CA TRP A 198 1.51 -24.82 11.88
C TRP A 198 0.52 -25.09 10.74
N GLU A 199 -0.54 -25.86 10.97
CA GLU A 199 -1.58 -26.10 9.97
C GLU A 199 -2.27 -24.81 9.52
N VAL A 200 -2.53 -23.87 10.44
CA VAL A 200 -3.06 -22.53 10.12
C VAL A 200 -2.08 -21.79 9.21
N VAL A 201 -0.79 -21.74 9.58
CA VAL A 201 0.25 -21.07 8.80
C VAL A 201 0.35 -21.68 7.40
N ARG A 202 0.31 -23.01 7.29
CA ARG A 202 0.45 -23.70 6.01
C ARG A 202 -0.78 -23.53 5.13
N THR A 203 -1.98 -23.60 5.70
CA THR A 203 -3.26 -23.51 4.98
C THR A 203 -3.49 -22.12 4.40
N TYR A 204 -3.14 -21.07 5.16
CA TYR A 204 -3.37 -19.68 4.75
C TYR A 204 -2.10 -18.97 4.24
N GLU A 205 -1.02 -19.72 4.04
CA GLU A 205 0.28 -19.20 3.58
C GLU A 205 0.72 -17.97 4.39
N ALA A 206 0.64 -18.08 5.71
CA ALA A 206 0.98 -17.00 6.61
C ALA A 206 2.51 -16.84 6.71
N ARG A 207 2.99 -15.61 6.55
CA ARG A 207 4.41 -15.28 6.80
C ARG A 207 4.73 -15.25 8.29
N ALA A 208 3.75 -14.92 9.12
CA ALA A 208 3.86 -14.96 10.57
C ALA A 208 2.52 -15.25 11.24
N ALA A 209 2.54 -16.08 12.29
CA ALA A 209 1.39 -16.31 13.15
C ALA A 209 1.85 -16.40 14.62
N GLU A 210 1.29 -15.56 15.48
CA GLU A 210 1.62 -15.45 16.89
C GLU A 210 0.35 -15.57 17.73
N ILE A 211 0.43 -16.30 18.85
CA ILE A 211 -0.56 -16.36 19.92
C ILE A 211 0.12 -15.86 21.20
N ASN A 212 -0.27 -14.67 21.64
CA ASN A 212 0.35 -14.03 22.80
C ASN A 212 -0.66 -13.15 23.58
N PRO A 213 -1.24 -13.63 24.70
CA PRO A 213 -0.90 -14.88 25.37
C PRO A 213 -1.67 -16.09 24.84
N LEU A 214 -1.01 -17.25 24.85
CA LEU A 214 -1.65 -18.57 24.88
C LEU A 214 -1.91 -18.91 26.35
N VAL A 215 -3.17 -19.10 26.73
CA VAL A 215 -3.61 -19.19 28.12
C VAL A 215 -3.98 -20.61 28.50
N VAL A 216 -3.62 -21.04 29.70
CA VAL A 216 -4.32 -22.12 30.41
C VAL A 216 -5.26 -21.52 31.42
N THR A 217 -6.54 -21.88 31.33
CA THR A 217 -7.56 -21.45 32.28
C THR A 217 -7.57 -22.35 33.53
N LYS A 218 -8.18 -21.88 34.63
CA LYS A 218 -8.31 -22.64 35.89
C LYS A 218 -9.09 -23.96 35.75
N ASP A 219 -9.93 -24.10 34.73
CA ASP A 219 -10.60 -25.37 34.37
C ASP A 219 -9.75 -26.25 33.43
N GLY A 220 -8.49 -25.85 33.18
CA GLY A 220 -7.48 -26.61 32.46
C GLY A 220 -7.58 -26.54 30.93
N LYS A 221 -8.41 -25.66 30.36
CA LYS A 221 -8.50 -25.48 28.90
C LYS A 221 -7.32 -24.64 28.40
N VAL A 222 -6.84 -24.94 27.20
CA VAL A 222 -5.81 -24.15 26.51
C VAL A 222 -6.53 -23.26 25.50
N CYS A 223 -6.38 -21.95 25.62
CA CYS A 223 -7.09 -20.96 24.80
C CYS A 223 -6.14 -19.91 24.23
N ALA A 224 -6.30 -19.59 22.95
CA ALA A 224 -5.62 -18.46 22.32
C ALA A 224 -6.33 -17.15 22.73
N ALA A 225 -5.83 -16.51 23.79
CA ALA A 225 -6.45 -15.30 24.32
C ALA A 225 -6.24 -14.09 23.42
N ASP A 226 -5.18 -14.05 22.62
CA ASP A 226 -4.89 -13.05 21.61
C ASP A 226 -4.08 -13.69 20.47
N CYS A 227 -4.14 -13.13 19.27
CA CYS A 227 -3.32 -13.57 18.16
C CYS A 227 -3.02 -12.46 17.15
N ARG A 228 -1.90 -12.61 16.46
CA ARG A 228 -1.50 -11.80 15.31
C ARG A 228 -1.13 -12.73 14.16
N ILE A 229 -1.84 -12.62 13.04
CA ILE A 229 -1.56 -13.40 11.82
C ILE A 229 -1.36 -12.45 10.65
N THR A 230 -0.29 -12.69 9.89
CA THR A 230 0.08 -11.93 8.69
C THR A 230 0.21 -12.90 7.53
N ILE A 231 -0.62 -12.69 6.51
CA ILE A 231 -0.64 -13.49 5.28
C ILE A 231 0.48 -13.00 4.37
N ASP A 232 1.14 -13.92 3.66
CA ASP A 232 2.05 -13.54 2.57
C ASP A 232 1.25 -12.76 1.52
N ASP A 233 1.66 -11.53 1.22
CA ASP A 233 0.98 -10.68 0.26
C ASP A 233 0.97 -11.28 -1.15
N TYR A 234 1.99 -12.06 -1.51
CA TYR A 234 2.03 -12.82 -2.77
C TYR A 234 1.09 -14.04 -2.78
N ALA A 235 0.55 -14.46 -1.64
CA ALA A 235 -0.40 -15.57 -1.56
C ALA A 235 -1.86 -15.12 -1.59
N VAL A 236 -2.15 -13.83 -1.36
CA VAL A 236 -3.51 -13.30 -1.19
C VAL A 236 -4.47 -13.70 -2.33
N PHE A 237 -4.00 -13.71 -3.59
CA PHE A 237 -4.85 -14.07 -4.73
C PHE A 237 -5.34 -15.53 -4.69
N ARG A 238 -4.66 -16.42 -3.95
CA ARG A 238 -5.06 -17.82 -3.73
C ARG A 238 -6.04 -17.99 -2.58
N HIS A 239 -6.27 -16.94 -1.80
CA HIS A 239 -7.11 -16.93 -0.60
C HIS A 239 -8.31 -15.97 -0.70
N PRO A 240 -9.20 -16.13 -1.70
CA PRO A 240 -10.36 -15.25 -1.85
C PRO A 240 -11.30 -15.30 -0.63
N GLU A 241 -11.31 -16.39 0.14
CA GLU A 241 -12.09 -16.56 1.37
C GLU A 241 -11.67 -15.62 2.51
N LEU A 242 -10.45 -15.05 2.46
CA LEU A 242 -9.99 -14.07 3.44
C LEU A 242 -10.53 -12.66 3.16
N ASP A 243 -11.04 -12.43 1.95
CA ASP A 243 -11.64 -11.16 1.50
C ASP A 243 -10.66 -9.98 1.70
N ILE A 244 -9.37 -10.21 1.45
CA ILE A 244 -8.31 -9.20 1.53
C ILE A 244 -8.41 -8.31 0.30
N GLU A 245 -8.76 -7.04 0.49
CA GLU A 245 -8.91 -6.06 -0.59
C GLU A 245 -7.56 -5.58 -1.13
N ILE A 246 -6.56 -5.43 -0.25
CA ILE A 246 -5.22 -4.94 -0.61
C ILE A 246 -4.19 -5.97 -0.19
N ALA A 247 -3.57 -6.62 -1.16
CA ALA A 247 -2.48 -7.57 -0.98
C ALA A 247 -1.15 -6.83 -0.69
N ARG A 248 -1.12 -6.07 0.41
CA ARG A 248 0.08 -5.40 0.94
C ARG A 248 0.00 -5.34 2.45
N GLU A 249 1.15 -5.35 3.09
CA GLU A 249 1.26 -5.05 4.52
C GLU A 249 1.32 -3.53 4.76
N PHE A 250 0.55 -3.04 5.74
CA PHE A 250 0.63 -1.66 6.19
C PHE A 250 0.77 -1.61 7.72
N ASP A 251 1.51 -0.62 8.20
CA ASP A 251 1.63 -0.27 9.62
C ASP A 251 0.52 0.71 10.07
N ARG A 252 -0.26 1.22 9.12
CA ARG A 252 -1.40 2.12 9.29
C ARG A 252 -2.57 1.66 8.41
N PRO A 253 -3.81 2.13 8.63
CA PRO A 253 -4.88 1.93 7.66
C PRO A 253 -4.48 2.51 6.29
N PRO A 254 -4.82 1.85 5.18
CA PRO A 254 -4.52 2.38 3.85
C PRO A 254 -5.24 3.72 3.63
N THR A 255 -4.51 4.70 3.11
CA THR A 255 -5.08 6.00 2.74
C THR A 255 -5.96 5.84 1.50
N LYS A 256 -6.76 6.87 1.17
CA LYS A 256 -7.50 6.91 -0.09
C LYS A 256 -6.55 6.79 -1.29
N LEU A 257 -5.38 7.43 -1.21
CA LEU A 257 -4.41 7.42 -2.29
C LEU A 257 -3.73 6.05 -2.46
N ASP A 258 -3.44 5.34 -1.36
CA ASP A 258 -2.94 3.95 -1.40
C ASP A 258 -3.94 3.02 -2.11
N LYS A 259 -5.25 3.18 -1.83
CA LYS A 259 -6.32 2.40 -2.48
C LYS A 259 -6.42 2.72 -3.97
N ILE A 260 -6.36 3.99 -4.35
CA ILE A 260 -6.38 4.42 -5.75
C ILE A 260 -5.20 3.81 -6.50
N ALA A 261 -4.00 3.89 -5.92
CA ALA A 261 -2.80 3.33 -6.52
C ALA A 261 -2.87 1.80 -6.68
N TYR A 262 -3.31 1.08 -5.64
CA TYR A 262 -3.48 -0.37 -5.73
C TYR A 262 -4.50 -0.79 -6.80
N ASN A 263 -5.60 -0.03 -6.96
CA ASN A 263 -6.59 -0.30 -8.01
C ASN A 263 -6.04 -0.15 -9.43
N VAL A 264 -5.02 0.68 -9.63
CA VAL A 264 -4.30 0.79 -10.91
C VAL A 264 -3.44 -0.44 -11.17
N GLU A 265 -2.78 -0.96 -10.13
CA GLU A 265 -1.81 -2.06 -10.26
C GLU A 265 -2.46 -3.45 -10.33
N LYS A 266 -3.47 -3.72 -9.51
CA LYS A 266 -3.95 -5.09 -9.20
C LYS A 266 -4.29 -5.97 -10.40
N ASN A 267 -4.60 -5.38 -11.56
CA ASN A 267 -4.98 -6.07 -12.78
C ASN A 267 -4.05 -5.78 -13.99
N ASP A 268 -2.93 -5.08 -13.79
CA ASP A 268 -1.95 -4.78 -14.83
C ASP A 268 -0.57 -5.35 -14.45
N TYR A 269 -0.23 -6.50 -15.04
CA TYR A 269 1.02 -7.22 -14.77
C TYR A 269 2.23 -6.74 -15.60
N ARG A 270 2.08 -5.69 -16.43
CA ARG A 270 3.16 -5.17 -17.28
C ARG A 270 4.09 -4.27 -16.48
N GLY A 271 5.10 -4.86 -15.84
CA GLY A 271 5.97 -4.15 -14.89
C GLY A 271 5.25 -3.77 -13.58
N THR A 272 6.02 -3.25 -12.64
CA THR A 272 5.60 -2.93 -11.27
C THR A 272 5.14 -1.49 -11.15
N PHE A 273 4.12 -1.25 -10.33
CA PHE A 273 3.80 0.08 -9.81
C PHE A 273 3.45 -0.05 -8.32
N TYR A 274 4.49 0.09 -7.49
CA TYR A 274 4.32 0.13 -6.05
C TYR A 274 4.15 1.58 -5.60
N PHE A 275 3.23 1.85 -4.68
CA PHE A 275 3.00 3.17 -4.10
C PHE A 275 2.61 3.03 -2.64
N ILE A 276 3.25 3.80 -1.77
CA ILE A 276 2.80 3.97 -0.39
C ILE A 276 2.96 5.44 -0.01
N GLN A 277 1.91 6.05 0.51
CA GLN A 277 1.97 7.39 1.06
C GLN A 277 2.75 7.35 2.39
N LEU A 278 3.81 8.13 2.55
CA LEU A 278 4.59 8.14 3.80
C LEU A 278 4.11 9.23 4.75
N GLU A 279 3.73 10.38 4.20
CA GLU A 279 3.24 11.53 4.95
C GLU A 279 1.98 12.14 4.32
N ASP A 280 1.15 12.76 5.15
CA ASP A 280 0.07 13.64 4.70
C ASP A 280 -0.04 14.89 5.59
N GLY A 281 -0.82 15.87 5.16
CA GLY A 281 -1.11 17.07 5.95
C GLY A 281 0.04 18.08 6.07
N PHE A 282 1.15 17.86 5.35
CA PHE A 282 2.24 18.83 5.27
C PHE A 282 1.87 20.06 4.44
N LYS A 283 2.55 21.17 4.74
CA LYS A 283 2.36 22.46 4.07
C LYS A 283 3.45 22.69 3.04
N LYS A 284 3.11 23.49 2.03
CA LYS A 284 4.08 23.94 1.02
C LYS A 284 5.20 24.71 1.70
N GLY A 285 6.44 24.40 1.36
CA GLY A 285 7.67 24.96 1.94
C GLY A 285 8.26 24.15 3.10
N GLU A 286 7.64 23.05 3.52
CA GLU A 286 8.16 22.20 4.60
C GLU A 286 9.24 21.19 4.15
N GLY A 287 9.60 21.21 2.87
CA GLY A 287 10.66 20.40 2.27
C GLY A 287 10.24 19.00 1.86
N TYR A 288 8.93 18.73 1.74
CA TYR A 288 8.42 17.44 1.29
C TYR A 288 8.45 17.33 -0.24
N ILE A 289 9.00 16.24 -0.75
CA ILE A 289 9.07 15.97 -2.20
C ILE A 289 8.25 14.75 -2.58
N GLY A 290 7.71 14.77 -3.80
CA GLY A 290 7.16 13.57 -4.44
C GLY A 290 8.31 12.71 -4.97
N PHE A 291 8.42 11.47 -4.51
CA PHE A 291 9.51 10.57 -4.87
C PHE A 291 9.05 9.47 -5.83
N HIS A 292 9.76 9.30 -6.94
CA HIS A 292 9.48 8.32 -7.98
C HIS A 292 10.72 7.42 -8.19
N GLY A 293 10.69 6.26 -7.54
CA GLY A 293 11.73 5.26 -7.63
C GLY A 293 11.66 4.39 -8.88
N ALA A 294 12.81 3.84 -9.29
CA ALA A 294 12.91 2.75 -10.26
C ALA A 294 13.86 1.66 -9.75
N GLY A 295 13.27 0.58 -9.24
CA GLY A 295 13.91 -0.58 -8.61
C GLY A 295 14.20 -0.36 -7.13
N GLY A 296 13.64 -1.21 -6.26
CA GLY A 296 13.72 -1.10 -4.80
C GLY A 296 15.08 -0.67 -4.21
N GLY A 297 16.17 -1.38 -4.52
CA GLY A 297 17.50 -1.04 -3.98
C GLY A 297 18.04 0.33 -4.41
N GLY A 298 17.89 0.67 -5.70
CA GLY A 298 18.33 1.97 -6.24
C GLY A 298 17.44 3.13 -5.77
N SER A 299 16.16 2.86 -5.56
CA SER A 299 15.22 3.80 -4.95
C SER A 299 15.65 4.15 -3.53
N MET A 300 15.95 3.16 -2.67
CA MET A 300 16.40 3.42 -1.30
C MET A 300 17.70 4.24 -1.24
N MET A 301 18.70 3.90 -2.06
CA MET A 301 19.92 4.71 -2.20
C MET A 301 19.62 6.17 -2.60
N SER A 302 18.66 6.36 -3.50
CA SER A 302 18.25 7.68 -3.97
C SER A 302 17.47 8.46 -2.91
N MET A 303 16.71 7.78 -2.05
CA MET A 303 16.05 8.38 -0.88
C MET A 303 17.10 8.91 0.10
N ASP A 304 18.16 8.15 0.37
CA ASP A 304 19.26 8.62 1.23
C ASP A 304 19.92 9.88 0.67
N ALA A 305 20.10 9.96 -0.65
CA ALA A 305 20.69 11.13 -1.32
C ALA A 305 19.84 12.39 -1.13
N VAL A 306 18.51 12.32 -1.33
CA VAL A 306 17.63 13.49 -1.11
C VAL A 306 17.49 13.84 0.37
N THR A 307 17.48 12.86 1.27
CA THR A 307 17.46 13.10 2.73
C THR A 307 18.74 13.77 3.20
N ARG A 308 19.92 13.43 2.65
CA ARG A 308 21.18 14.16 2.91
C ARG A 308 21.11 15.63 2.50
N GLN A 309 20.32 15.97 1.48
CA GLN A 309 20.07 17.35 1.08
C GLN A 309 19.00 18.04 1.93
N GLY A 310 18.46 17.39 2.97
CA GLY A 310 17.47 17.95 3.88
C GLY A 310 16.03 17.88 3.37
N PHE A 311 15.76 17.12 2.31
CA PHE A 311 14.39 16.87 1.87
C PHE A 311 13.71 15.79 2.73
N LYS A 312 12.41 15.93 2.87
CA LYS A 312 11.51 14.91 3.43
C LYS A 312 10.75 14.25 2.29
N ILE A 313 10.35 13.00 2.47
CA ILE A 313 9.79 12.20 1.40
C ILE A 313 8.29 12.00 1.68
N ALA A 314 7.43 12.47 0.76
CA ALA A 314 5.99 12.40 0.94
C ALA A 314 5.43 11.01 0.66
N ASN A 315 6.09 10.24 -0.20
CA ASN A 315 5.67 8.91 -0.63
C ASN A 315 6.87 8.04 -1.02
N PHE A 316 6.68 6.74 -1.04
CA PHE A 316 7.54 5.85 -1.79
C PHE A 316 6.78 5.34 -3.01
N THR A 317 7.45 5.31 -4.16
CA THR A 317 6.91 4.76 -5.39
C THR A 317 7.99 4.01 -6.13
N ASP A 318 7.66 2.88 -6.72
CA ASP A 318 8.57 2.08 -7.54
C ASP A 318 7.91 1.70 -8.87
N THR A 319 8.49 2.13 -9.98
CA THR A 319 8.11 1.74 -11.34
C THR A 319 9.20 0.92 -12.03
N SER A 320 9.39 -0.31 -11.56
CA SER A 320 10.37 -1.26 -12.09
C SER A 320 9.78 -2.30 -13.04
N GLY A 321 10.62 -3.18 -13.61
CA GLY A 321 10.15 -4.32 -14.40
C GLY A 321 9.66 -3.97 -15.81
N ASN A 322 10.18 -2.87 -16.37
CA ASN A 322 9.83 -2.36 -17.70
C ASN A 322 8.33 -2.04 -17.88
N PRO A 323 7.76 -1.18 -17.01
CA PRO A 323 6.36 -0.79 -17.10
C PRO A 323 6.10 0.06 -18.35
N PRO A 324 4.90 -0.03 -18.94
CA PRO A 324 4.52 0.83 -20.05
C PRO A 324 4.41 2.29 -19.60
N ALA A 325 4.57 3.21 -20.54
CA ALA A 325 4.47 4.65 -20.28
C ALA A 325 3.15 5.05 -19.60
N SER A 326 2.05 4.37 -19.91
CA SER A 326 0.74 4.56 -19.27
C SER A 326 0.73 4.26 -17.77
N LYS A 327 1.54 3.30 -17.31
CA LYS A 327 1.68 2.95 -15.89
C LYS A 327 2.54 3.99 -15.16
N VAL A 328 3.65 4.42 -15.76
CA VAL A 328 4.48 5.51 -15.24
C VAL A 328 3.70 6.82 -15.15
N TYR A 329 2.88 7.13 -16.16
CA TYR A 329 1.96 8.27 -16.14
C TYR A 329 1.05 8.24 -14.91
N ARG A 330 0.42 7.10 -14.61
CA ARG A 330 -0.48 6.99 -13.46
C ARG A 330 0.25 7.14 -12.13
N ALA A 331 1.44 6.54 -12.02
CA ALA A 331 2.30 6.72 -10.86
C ALA A 331 2.60 8.21 -10.65
N ALA A 332 3.01 8.93 -11.69
CA ALA A 332 3.30 10.35 -11.62
C ALA A 332 2.06 11.19 -11.23
N LYS A 333 0.88 10.92 -11.80
CA LYS A 333 -0.38 11.60 -11.44
C LYS A 333 -0.76 11.39 -9.98
N ILE A 334 -0.58 10.17 -9.46
CA ILE A 334 -0.87 9.82 -8.07
C ILE A 334 0.10 10.55 -7.12
N ILE A 335 1.40 10.59 -7.44
CA ILE A 335 2.40 11.35 -6.66
C ILE A 335 2.03 12.85 -6.64
N LEU A 336 1.69 13.42 -7.80
CA LEU A 336 1.33 14.85 -7.93
C LEU A 336 -0.01 15.19 -7.26
N ALA A 337 -0.86 14.19 -6.99
CA ALA A 337 -2.08 14.38 -6.23
C ALA A 337 -1.83 14.63 -4.73
N GLN A 338 -0.62 14.36 -4.23
CA GLN A 338 -0.14 14.79 -2.92
C GLN A 338 0.21 16.28 -2.98
N ARG A 339 -0.81 17.13 -3.16
CA ARG A 339 -0.67 18.59 -3.19
C ARG A 339 0.22 19.09 -2.04
N ASN A 340 0.91 20.22 -2.26
CA ASN A 340 1.89 20.85 -1.35
C ASN A 340 3.31 20.26 -1.36
N ILE A 341 3.63 19.28 -2.19
CA ILE A 341 5.04 18.92 -2.40
C ILE A 341 5.80 20.10 -3.01
N ASP A 342 7.05 20.27 -2.61
CA ASP A 342 7.92 21.38 -3.03
C ASP A 342 8.70 21.06 -4.30
N ALA A 343 8.88 19.78 -4.59
CA ALA A 343 9.63 19.28 -5.73
C ALA A 343 9.22 17.84 -6.09
N TYR A 344 9.60 17.42 -7.29
CA TYR A 344 9.45 16.07 -7.79
C TYR A 344 10.82 15.44 -8.06
N PHE A 345 11.09 14.28 -7.50
CA PHE A 345 12.37 13.59 -7.71
C PHE A 345 12.16 12.18 -8.23
N GLY A 346 12.75 11.89 -9.39
CA GLY A 346 12.76 10.56 -9.98
C GLY A 346 14.16 9.98 -10.01
N SER A 347 14.39 8.79 -9.47
CA SER A 347 15.70 8.13 -9.54
C SER A 347 15.61 6.63 -9.25
N GLY A 348 16.60 5.87 -9.73
CA GLY A 348 16.69 4.42 -9.55
C GLY A 348 18.13 3.94 -9.52
N SER A 349 18.36 2.66 -9.83
CA SER A 349 19.72 2.09 -9.89
C SER A 349 20.62 2.80 -10.91
N GLY A 350 20.02 3.33 -11.98
CA GLY A 350 20.71 3.95 -13.09
C GLY A 350 21.29 2.97 -14.10
N VAL A 351 21.04 1.66 -13.96
CA VAL A 351 21.48 0.61 -14.89
C VAL A 351 20.35 -0.38 -15.14
N ALA A 352 19.17 0.11 -15.50
CA ALA A 352 18.01 -0.72 -15.72
C ALA A 352 17.94 -1.26 -17.15
N SER A 353 17.61 -2.55 -17.31
CA SER A 353 17.19 -3.14 -18.61
C SER A 353 15.80 -2.67 -19.07
N GLN A 354 15.20 -1.72 -18.34
CA GLN A 354 13.96 -1.06 -18.69
C GLN A 354 14.22 0.04 -19.71
N GLU A 355 13.35 0.12 -20.70
CA GLU A 355 13.41 1.16 -21.73
C GLU A 355 13.04 2.51 -21.13
N GLN A 356 14.04 3.36 -20.92
CA GLN A 356 13.87 4.61 -20.16
C GLN A 356 12.96 5.62 -20.87
N PHE A 357 12.83 5.53 -22.20
CA PHE A 357 11.90 6.37 -22.95
C PHE A 357 10.43 6.11 -22.57
N HIS A 358 10.07 4.93 -22.04
CA HIS A 358 8.72 4.71 -21.52
C HIS A 358 8.48 5.56 -20.27
N SER A 359 9.46 5.60 -19.38
CA SER A 359 9.42 6.44 -18.18
C SER A 359 9.32 7.92 -18.56
N ALA A 360 10.18 8.39 -19.46
CA ALA A 360 10.16 9.77 -19.95
C ALA A 360 8.79 10.15 -20.53
N ARG A 361 8.21 9.33 -21.41
CA ARG A 361 6.90 9.59 -22.02
C ARG A 361 5.77 9.65 -20.99
N GLY A 362 5.78 8.74 -20.01
CA GLY A 362 4.79 8.73 -18.93
C GLY A 362 4.87 9.99 -18.06
N LEU A 363 6.09 10.37 -17.67
CA LEU A 363 6.37 11.58 -16.88
C LEU A 363 5.98 12.86 -17.63
N VAL A 364 6.41 13.02 -18.89
CA VAL A 364 6.07 14.18 -19.73
C VAL A 364 4.56 14.35 -19.81
N LYS A 365 3.82 13.28 -20.15
CA LYS A 365 2.35 13.35 -20.23
C LYS A 365 1.74 13.83 -18.91
N ALA A 366 2.17 13.27 -17.78
CA ALA A 366 1.65 13.66 -16.47
C ALA A 366 1.99 15.11 -16.11
N PHE A 367 3.23 15.54 -16.34
CA PHE A 367 3.71 16.89 -16.05
C PHE A 367 3.02 17.96 -16.89
N ARG A 368 2.74 17.67 -18.17
CA ARG A 368 2.00 18.58 -19.04
C ARG A 368 0.54 18.71 -18.64
N GLU A 369 -0.14 17.60 -18.34
CA GLU A 369 -1.54 17.65 -17.91
C GLU A 369 -1.72 18.35 -16.55
N GLU A 370 -0.81 18.14 -15.61
CA GLU A 370 -0.80 18.83 -14.31
C GLU A 370 -0.21 20.25 -14.39
N ASN A 371 0.30 20.67 -15.55
CA ASN A 371 1.00 21.95 -15.74
C ASN A 371 2.02 22.20 -14.62
N LEU A 372 3.00 21.30 -14.55
CA LEU A 372 3.93 21.18 -13.42
C LEU A 372 4.56 22.53 -13.05
N SER A 373 4.34 22.93 -11.80
CA SER A 373 4.74 24.24 -11.27
C SER A 373 5.74 24.16 -10.11
N ILE A 374 6.31 22.98 -9.91
CA ILE A 374 7.37 22.68 -8.93
C ILE A 374 8.59 22.11 -9.67
N PRO A 375 9.83 22.39 -9.22
CA PRO A 375 11.02 21.83 -9.84
C PRO A 375 11.02 20.31 -9.85
N ALA A 376 11.55 19.72 -10.92
CA ALA A 376 11.72 18.28 -11.04
C ALA A 376 13.11 17.88 -11.54
N VAL A 377 13.68 16.85 -10.90
CA VAL A 377 14.92 16.21 -11.35
C VAL A 377 14.67 14.72 -11.52
N ILE A 378 14.93 14.20 -12.71
CA ILE A 378 14.70 12.80 -13.06
C ILE A 378 15.99 12.16 -13.57
N ARG A 379 16.48 11.14 -12.86
CA ARG A 379 17.59 10.30 -13.29
C ARG A 379 17.06 9.05 -14.01
N LEU A 380 17.27 8.98 -15.31
CA LEU A 380 16.77 7.95 -16.24
C LEU A 380 17.91 7.07 -16.77
N GLY A 381 18.68 6.44 -15.87
CA GLY A 381 19.83 5.64 -16.28
C GLY A 381 19.46 4.24 -16.78
N GLY A 382 20.02 3.83 -17.92
CA GLY A 382 19.80 2.50 -18.51
C GLY A 382 19.58 2.50 -20.02
N ASN A 383 18.77 1.57 -20.52
CA ASN A 383 18.48 1.44 -21.95
C ASN A 383 17.84 2.73 -22.50
N GLN A 384 18.39 3.23 -23.62
CA GLN A 384 17.87 4.39 -24.35
C GLN A 384 17.76 5.67 -23.48
N GLU A 385 18.66 5.81 -22.50
CA GLU A 385 18.69 6.98 -21.61
C GLU A 385 18.89 8.31 -22.36
N ASP A 386 19.65 8.31 -23.45
CA ASP A 386 19.86 9.49 -24.29
C ASP A 386 18.54 10.03 -24.84
N LEU A 387 17.76 9.15 -25.48
CA LEU A 387 16.43 9.48 -25.99
C LEU A 387 15.47 9.86 -24.85
N ALA A 388 15.56 9.20 -23.71
CA ALA A 388 14.69 9.47 -22.57
C ALA A 388 14.93 10.88 -22.00
N VAL A 389 16.19 11.28 -21.84
CA VAL A 389 16.58 12.62 -21.39
C VAL A 389 16.23 13.66 -22.45
N GLU A 390 16.39 13.35 -23.74
CA GLU A 390 15.97 14.24 -24.83
C GLU A 390 14.46 14.50 -24.78
N ILE A 391 13.64 13.45 -24.72
CA ILE A 391 12.18 13.55 -24.61
C ILE A 391 11.80 14.41 -23.41
N LEU A 392 12.39 14.14 -22.23
CA LEU A 392 12.07 14.89 -21.02
C LEU A 392 12.43 16.37 -21.19
N THR A 393 13.65 16.67 -21.65
CA THR A 393 14.16 18.04 -21.76
C THR A 393 13.40 18.85 -22.80
N GLN A 394 13.16 18.29 -23.99
CA GLN A 394 12.50 19.01 -25.08
C GLN A 394 11.01 19.20 -24.79
N TYR A 395 10.32 18.17 -24.29
CA TYR A 395 8.86 18.18 -24.20
C TYR A 395 8.34 18.79 -22.89
N THR A 396 9.23 19.25 -22.00
CA THR A 396 8.87 19.97 -20.76
C THR A 396 9.44 21.38 -20.68
N ARG A 397 10.21 21.83 -21.68
CA ARG A 397 10.88 23.14 -21.69
C ARG A 397 9.93 24.33 -21.49
N ASP A 398 8.68 24.20 -21.95
CA ASP A 398 7.64 25.22 -21.86
C ASP A 398 6.79 25.14 -20.58
N LEU A 399 7.08 24.21 -19.67
CA LEU A 399 6.39 24.12 -18.39
C LEU A 399 6.79 25.27 -17.44
N PRO A 400 5.90 25.64 -16.48
CA PRO A 400 6.17 26.73 -15.55
C PRO A 400 7.42 26.55 -14.68
N ALA A 401 7.72 25.31 -14.28
CA ALA A 401 8.88 24.98 -13.45
C ALA A 401 9.92 24.16 -14.21
N PRO A 402 11.21 24.26 -13.84
CA PRO A 402 12.28 23.53 -14.51
C PRO A 402 12.14 22.02 -14.27
N VAL A 403 12.32 21.25 -15.34
CA VAL A 403 12.40 19.79 -15.34
C VAL A 403 13.72 19.40 -15.98
N GLU A 404 14.57 18.68 -15.24
CA GLU A 404 15.89 18.26 -15.71
C GLU A 404 16.02 16.73 -15.72
N GLY A 405 16.58 16.20 -16.81
CA GLY A 405 16.86 14.78 -17.02
C GLY A 405 18.35 14.48 -16.94
N TYR A 406 18.68 13.39 -16.25
CA TYR A 406 20.05 12.92 -16.04
C TYR A 406 20.20 11.43 -16.35
N LYS A 407 21.44 11.00 -16.64
CA LYS A 407 21.75 9.65 -17.13
C LYS A 407 22.38 8.78 -16.05
N LYS A 408 22.82 7.58 -16.41
CA LYS A 408 23.47 6.64 -15.48
C LYS A 408 24.73 7.18 -14.81
N ASP A 409 25.53 7.98 -15.52
CA ASP A 409 26.82 8.47 -15.03
C ASP A 409 26.67 9.62 -14.03
N ASP A 410 25.50 10.26 -14.00
CA ASP A 410 25.12 11.21 -12.98
C ASP A 410 24.73 10.47 -11.70
N SER A 411 25.40 10.74 -10.59
CA SER A 411 25.10 10.07 -9.32
C SER A 411 23.78 10.56 -8.72
N ALA A 412 23.13 9.72 -7.89
CA ALA A 412 21.93 10.15 -7.17
C ALA A 412 22.19 11.35 -6.23
N ASP A 413 23.38 11.43 -5.63
CA ASP A 413 23.80 12.59 -4.82
C ASP A 413 23.90 13.87 -5.65
N PHE A 414 24.48 13.80 -6.85
CA PHE A 414 24.53 14.92 -7.77
C PHE A 414 23.12 15.39 -8.16
N CYS A 415 22.24 14.46 -8.56
CA CYS A 415 20.86 14.79 -8.90
C CYS A 415 20.09 15.39 -7.71
N ALA A 416 20.30 14.89 -6.49
CA ALA A 416 19.68 15.43 -5.28
C ALA A 416 20.18 16.86 -4.96
N GLN A 417 21.49 17.11 -5.08
CA GLN A 417 22.09 18.44 -4.93
C GLN A 417 21.52 19.40 -5.97
N ARG A 418 21.38 18.95 -7.22
CA ARG A 418 20.79 19.75 -8.28
C ARG A 418 19.33 20.10 -7.98
N LEU A 419 18.55 19.16 -7.47
CA LEU A 419 17.17 19.43 -7.07
C LEU A 419 17.10 20.51 -5.98
N ARG A 420 17.98 20.45 -4.97
CA ARG A 420 18.10 21.48 -3.92
C ARG A 420 18.38 22.85 -4.54
N GLN A 421 19.35 22.93 -5.44
CA GLN A 421 19.67 24.17 -6.14
C GLN A 421 18.45 24.73 -6.90
N LEU A 422 17.73 23.89 -7.66
CA LEU A 422 16.55 24.33 -8.41
C LEU A 422 15.43 24.83 -7.49
N VAL A 423 15.20 24.17 -6.34
CA VAL A 423 14.21 24.62 -5.35
C VAL A 423 14.59 25.96 -4.75
N ASP A 424 15.88 26.17 -4.45
CA ASP A 424 16.38 27.41 -3.84
C ASP A 424 16.36 28.59 -4.82
N GLU A 425 16.58 28.33 -6.12
CA GLU A 425 16.60 29.33 -7.19
C GLU A 425 15.20 29.66 -7.74
N TYR A 426 14.32 28.64 -7.85
CA TYR A 426 13.02 28.81 -8.47
C TYR A 426 12.11 29.73 -7.66
N ARG A 427 11.50 30.70 -8.34
CA ARG A 427 10.48 31.59 -7.79
C ARG A 427 9.20 31.39 -8.60
N PRO A 428 8.14 30.81 -8.02
CA PRO A 428 6.88 30.60 -8.72
C PRO A 428 6.32 31.93 -9.23
N SER A 429 5.81 31.95 -10.46
CA SER A 429 5.04 33.10 -10.95
C SER A 429 3.74 33.25 -10.14
N GLU A 430 3.38 34.48 -9.77
CA GLU A 430 2.11 34.80 -9.09
C GLU A 430 0.88 34.44 -9.93
N SER A 431 1.03 34.36 -11.26
CA SER A 431 -0.02 33.96 -12.19
C SER A 431 0.39 32.70 -12.96
N LEU A 432 0.19 31.53 -12.34
CA LEU A 432 0.22 30.27 -13.10
C LEU A 432 -0.92 30.28 -14.11
N LYS A 433 -0.59 30.25 -15.40
CA LYS A 433 -1.61 30.06 -16.44
C LYS A 433 -2.28 28.71 -16.19
N PRO A 434 -3.61 28.60 -16.33
CA PRO A 434 -4.28 27.30 -16.28
C PRO A 434 -3.67 26.35 -17.29
N SER A 435 -3.68 25.04 -16.98
CA SER A 435 -3.32 24.01 -17.97
C SER A 435 -4.10 24.29 -19.26
N PRO A 436 -3.44 24.31 -20.43
CA PRO A 436 -4.13 24.51 -21.70
C PRO A 436 -5.26 23.49 -21.83
N GLN A 437 -6.51 23.95 -21.87
CA GLN A 437 -7.62 23.03 -22.10
C GLN A 437 -7.51 22.50 -23.53
N ARG A 438 -7.50 21.18 -23.64
CA ARG A 438 -7.46 20.53 -24.95
C ARG A 438 -8.76 20.84 -25.70
N PRO A 439 -8.71 21.32 -26.95
CA PRO A 439 -9.91 21.54 -27.74
C PRO A 439 -10.60 20.19 -28.03
N ALA A 440 -11.94 20.20 -28.00
CA ALA A 440 -12.74 19.04 -28.37
C ALA A 440 -12.44 18.63 -29.83
N PRO A 441 -12.30 17.32 -30.12
CA PRO A 441 -12.05 16.87 -31.49
C PRO A 441 -13.25 17.20 -32.39
N LYS A 442 -12.98 17.74 -33.58
CA LYS A 442 -14.05 18.08 -34.54
C LYS A 442 -14.57 16.84 -35.27
N GLN A 443 -13.69 15.90 -35.59
CA GLN A 443 -14.06 14.61 -36.19
C GLN A 443 -13.37 13.48 -35.40
N PRO A 444 -13.97 13.06 -34.27
CA PRO A 444 -13.36 12.05 -33.42
C PRO A 444 -13.37 10.66 -34.06
N TYR A 445 -12.23 10.00 -34.04
CA TYR A 445 -12.08 8.56 -34.19
C TYR A 445 -11.40 8.02 -32.94
N SER A 446 -11.96 7.01 -32.30
CA SER A 446 -11.42 6.50 -31.04
C SER A 446 -11.53 4.99 -30.93
N PHE A 447 -10.59 4.39 -30.20
CA PHE A 447 -10.65 2.98 -29.82
C PHE A 447 -10.12 2.80 -28.39
N LYS A 448 -10.58 1.73 -27.74
CA LYS A 448 -10.13 1.38 -26.39
C LYS A 448 -8.80 0.62 -26.43
N THR A 449 -8.03 0.81 -25.37
CA THR A 449 -6.80 0.08 -25.05
C THR A 449 -6.97 -0.61 -23.71
N LEU A 450 -5.95 -1.32 -23.22
CA LEU A 450 -6.05 -2.08 -21.98
C LEU A 450 -6.50 -1.22 -20.78
N THR A 451 -6.00 0.00 -20.66
CA THR A 451 -6.26 0.86 -19.50
C THR A 451 -6.86 2.22 -19.85
N GLY A 452 -7.03 2.54 -21.13
CA GLY A 452 -7.51 3.86 -21.55
C GLY A 452 -8.10 3.91 -22.96
N THR A 453 -8.25 5.11 -23.50
CA THR A 453 -8.84 5.35 -24.82
C THR A 453 -7.93 6.23 -25.66
N VAL A 454 -7.68 5.84 -26.90
CA VAL A 454 -6.94 6.67 -27.87
C VAL A 454 -7.96 7.41 -28.72
N ILE A 455 -7.76 8.71 -28.91
CA ILE A 455 -8.66 9.59 -29.66
C ILE A 455 -7.86 10.35 -30.72
N PHE A 456 -8.31 10.29 -31.96
CA PHE A 456 -7.80 11.06 -33.09
C PHE A 456 -8.84 12.09 -33.50
N ASP A 457 -8.42 13.33 -33.73
CA ASP A 457 -9.22 14.32 -34.45
C ASP A 457 -8.88 14.25 -35.94
N HIS A 458 -9.67 13.49 -36.70
CA HIS A 458 -9.46 13.28 -38.13
C HIS A 458 -9.47 14.57 -38.94
N ALA A 459 -10.15 15.62 -38.47
CA ALA A 459 -10.13 16.94 -39.12
C ALA A 459 -8.72 17.58 -39.10
N ARG A 460 -7.93 17.30 -38.06
CA ARG A 460 -6.52 17.73 -37.96
C ARG A 460 -5.57 16.73 -38.60
N CYS A 461 -5.91 15.45 -38.53
CA CYS A 461 -5.07 14.38 -39.04
C CYS A 461 -5.01 14.38 -40.56
N VAL A 462 -6.12 14.61 -41.26
CA VAL A 462 -6.17 14.56 -42.74
C VAL A 462 -5.18 15.55 -43.38
N VAL A 463 -5.06 16.77 -42.83
CA VAL A 463 -4.11 17.81 -43.29
C VAL A 463 -2.72 17.73 -42.63
N CYS A 464 -2.43 16.69 -41.85
CA CYS A 464 -1.12 16.50 -41.21
C CYS A 464 -0.14 15.90 -42.20
N GLU A 465 0.87 16.64 -42.65
CA GLU A 465 1.87 16.14 -43.60
C GLU A 465 2.79 15.08 -42.99
N SER A 466 3.23 15.27 -41.74
CA SER A 466 4.22 14.38 -41.12
C SER A 466 3.68 12.99 -40.82
N LYS A 467 2.38 12.89 -40.52
CA LYS A 467 1.71 11.66 -40.03
C LYS A 467 2.54 10.94 -38.95
N ILE A 468 3.33 11.67 -38.16
CA ILE A 468 4.40 11.12 -37.29
C ILE A 468 3.88 10.06 -36.31
N CYS A 469 2.62 10.15 -35.91
CA CYS A 469 1.95 9.15 -35.07
C CYS A 469 1.96 7.72 -35.64
N ILE A 470 2.01 7.55 -36.97
CA ILE A 470 2.12 6.24 -37.63
C ILE A 470 3.54 5.69 -37.49
N GLN A 471 4.55 6.54 -37.68
CA GLN A 471 5.97 6.17 -37.55
C GLN A 471 6.33 5.88 -36.08
N ALA A 472 5.81 6.68 -35.15
CA ALA A 472 5.97 6.52 -33.71
C ALA A 472 5.28 5.25 -33.16
N CYS A 473 4.37 4.65 -33.93
CA CYS A 473 3.65 3.44 -33.54
C CYS A 473 4.56 2.21 -33.68
N SER A 474 5.45 2.00 -32.70
CA SER A 474 6.35 0.84 -32.65
C SER A 474 5.66 -0.53 -32.86
N PRO A 475 4.50 -0.84 -32.24
CA PRO A 475 3.83 -2.12 -32.46
C PRO A 475 3.05 -2.18 -33.78
N LYS A 476 3.05 -1.10 -34.58
CA LYS A 476 2.37 -0.99 -35.90
C LYS A 476 0.88 -1.32 -35.84
N ILE A 477 0.22 -0.95 -34.74
CA ILE A 477 -1.23 -1.12 -34.59
C ILE A 477 -2.04 -0.02 -35.31
N LEU A 478 -1.37 0.97 -35.90
CA LEU A 478 -1.99 2.05 -36.67
C LEU A 478 -1.61 1.94 -38.15
N LYS A 479 -2.56 2.24 -39.03
CA LYS A 479 -2.35 2.40 -40.47
C LYS A 479 -3.04 3.68 -40.97
N LEU A 480 -2.77 4.05 -42.21
CA LEU A 480 -3.49 5.14 -42.89
C LEU A 480 -4.60 4.56 -43.77
N GLU A 481 -5.76 5.20 -43.71
CA GLU A 481 -6.88 5.04 -44.64
C GLU A 481 -7.43 6.43 -44.93
N ASP A 482 -7.51 6.81 -46.21
CA ASP A 482 -7.89 8.16 -46.64
C ASP A 482 -7.13 9.29 -45.90
N ASP A 483 -5.81 9.13 -45.77
CA ASP A 483 -4.91 10.03 -45.04
C ASP A 483 -5.22 10.21 -43.55
N LYS A 484 -6.03 9.33 -42.96
CA LYS A 484 -6.40 9.36 -41.55
C LYS A 484 -5.81 8.15 -40.82
N PRO A 485 -5.24 8.34 -39.62
CA PRO A 485 -4.83 7.24 -38.76
C PRO A 485 -6.05 6.44 -38.31
N ILE A 486 -6.01 5.14 -38.56
CA ILE A 486 -6.99 4.17 -38.07
C ILE A 486 -6.31 2.93 -37.49
N LEU A 487 -7.06 2.11 -36.77
CA LEU A 487 -6.58 0.86 -36.21
C LEU A 487 -6.30 -0.17 -37.33
N ALA A 488 -5.11 -0.77 -37.30
CA ALA A 488 -4.69 -1.84 -38.23
C ALA A 488 -5.02 -3.25 -37.72
N ILE A 489 -5.37 -3.36 -36.44
CA ILE A 489 -5.76 -4.58 -35.74
C ILE A 489 -7.25 -4.51 -35.34
N SER A 490 -7.81 -5.58 -34.77
CA SER A 490 -9.14 -5.52 -34.18
C SER A 490 -9.15 -4.69 -32.89
N GLU A 491 -10.30 -4.11 -32.54
CA GLU A 491 -10.45 -3.40 -31.26
C GLU A 491 -10.25 -4.30 -30.04
N ASP A 492 -10.64 -5.57 -30.15
CA ASP A 492 -10.43 -6.58 -29.11
C ASP A 492 -8.93 -6.83 -28.85
N ASP A 493 -8.14 -6.92 -29.92
CA ASP A 493 -6.68 -7.06 -29.82
C ASP A 493 -6.02 -5.83 -29.18
N ALA A 494 -6.53 -4.63 -29.49
CA ALA A 494 -6.05 -3.39 -28.86
C ALA A 494 -6.35 -3.37 -27.35
N GLN A 495 -7.53 -3.84 -26.94
CA GLN A 495 -7.93 -3.95 -25.54
C GLN A 495 -7.16 -5.02 -24.77
N LYS A 496 -6.68 -6.07 -25.45
CA LYS A 496 -5.82 -7.12 -24.85
C LYS A 496 -4.37 -6.70 -24.65
N GLY A 497 -4.01 -5.45 -24.94
CA GLY A 497 -2.68 -4.92 -24.65
C GLY A 497 -1.61 -5.26 -25.70
N LYS A 498 -1.97 -5.53 -26.95
CA LYS A 498 -1.01 -5.65 -28.08
C LYS A 498 -0.28 -4.32 -28.42
N CYS A 499 -0.56 -3.25 -27.67
CA CYS A 499 0.09 -1.95 -27.79
C CYS A 499 0.47 -1.40 -26.40
N THR A 500 1.47 -0.53 -26.35
CA THR A 500 1.83 0.28 -25.17
C THR A 500 0.98 1.56 -25.07
N GLU A 501 -0.28 1.48 -25.48
CA GLU A 501 -1.33 2.50 -25.27
C GLU A 501 -1.05 3.86 -25.94
N CYS A 502 -0.26 3.87 -27.02
CA CYS A 502 -0.10 5.01 -27.94
C CYS A 502 0.43 6.33 -27.36
N LEU A 503 1.01 6.36 -26.15
CA LEU A 503 1.59 7.61 -25.60
C LEU A 503 2.73 8.16 -26.46
N ALA A 504 3.52 7.29 -27.11
CA ALA A 504 4.51 7.73 -28.09
C ALA A 504 3.84 8.49 -29.24
N CYS A 505 2.76 7.94 -29.78
CA CYS A 505 2.02 8.56 -30.88
C CYS A 505 1.41 9.91 -30.49
N GLU A 506 0.92 10.05 -29.26
CA GLU A 506 0.40 11.32 -28.73
C GLU A 506 1.49 12.38 -28.62
N LEU A 507 2.59 12.08 -27.92
CA LEU A 507 3.65 13.06 -27.70
C LEU A 507 4.31 13.47 -29.00
N GLU A 508 4.65 12.52 -29.88
CA GLU A 508 5.22 12.84 -31.18
C GLU A 508 4.25 13.70 -32.03
N CYS A 509 2.94 13.42 -31.97
CA CYS A 509 1.95 14.25 -32.67
C CYS A 509 1.80 15.65 -32.05
N GLU A 510 1.99 15.80 -30.75
CA GLU A 510 1.94 17.09 -30.06
C GLU A 510 3.09 18.01 -30.49
N PHE A 511 4.30 17.47 -30.61
CA PHE A 511 5.52 18.25 -30.87
C PHE A 511 5.91 18.31 -32.35
N HIS A 512 5.62 17.27 -33.13
CA HIS A 512 6.06 17.13 -34.53
C HIS A 512 4.92 16.91 -35.52
N GLY A 513 3.67 16.99 -35.06
CA GLY A 513 2.49 16.84 -35.90
C GLY A 513 1.45 17.92 -35.65
N ASN A 514 0.22 17.65 -36.09
CA ASN A 514 -0.89 18.59 -35.99
C ASN A 514 -1.66 18.52 -34.67
N LYS A 515 -1.10 17.95 -33.60
CA LYS A 515 -1.75 17.81 -32.28
C LYS A 515 -3.14 17.14 -32.36
N GLY A 516 -3.25 16.15 -33.26
CA GLY A 516 -4.48 15.43 -33.57
C GLY A 516 -4.74 14.22 -32.68
N VAL A 517 -3.74 13.72 -31.96
CA VAL A 517 -3.83 12.49 -31.15
C VAL A 517 -3.95 12.81 -29.67
N TYR A 518 -4.79 12.08 -28.94
CA TYR A 518 -4.92 12.10 -27.49
C TYR A 518 -4.91 10.68 -26.95
N VAL A 519 -4.36 10.50 -25.77
CA VAL A 519 -4.62 9.28 -24.99
C VAL A 519 -5.26 9.68 -23.67
N ASP A 520 -6.49 9.23 -23.45
CA ASP A 520 -7.17 9.34 -22.17
C ASP A 520 -6.85 8.13 -21.30
N LEU A 521 -6.28 8.38 -20.11
CA LEU A 521 -5.83 7.35 -19.17
C LEU A 521 -6.48 7.59 -17.81
N PRO A 522 -7.77 7.27 -17.64
CA PRO A 522 -8.47 7.54 -16.39
C PRO A 522 -7.83 6.80 -15.21
N ILE A 523 -7.89 7.45 -14.04
CA ILE A 523 -7.49 6.90 -12.74
C ILE A 523 -8.72 6.97 -11.82
N PRO A 524 -9.51 5.88 -11.73
CA PRO A 524 -10.74 5.88 -10.94
C PRO A 524 -10.49 6.31 -9.49
N GLY A 525 -11.30 7.24 -8.98
CA GLY A 525 -11.22 7.77 -7.61
C GLY A 525 -10.25 8.95 -7.43
N LEU A 526 -9.34 9.22 -8.38
CA LEU A 526 -8.36 10.30 -8.23
C LEU A 526 -8.99 11.69 -8.32
N LYS A 527 -9.97 11.87 -9.21
CA LYS A 527 -10.64 13.17 -9.38
C LYS A 527 -11.45 13.52 -8.14
N GLU A 528 -12.19 12.56 -7.62
CA GLU A 528 -12.97 12.68 -6.38
C GLU A 528 -12.05 13.00 -5.20
N TYR A 529 -10.93 12.29 -5.08
CA TYR A 529 -9.91 12.56 -4.06
C TYR A 529 -9.39 14.00 -4.09
N LEU A 530 -9.09 14.52 -5.28
CA LEU A 530 -8.61 15.90 -5.44
C LEU A 530 -9.68 16.94 -5.06
N GLN A 531 -10.92 16.74 -5.49
CA GLN A 531 -12.04 17.63 -5.17
C GLN A 531 -12.31 17.72 -3.67
N GLU A 532 -12.24 16.57 -2.97
CA GLU A 532 -12.38 16.53 -1.52
C GLU A 532 -11.27 17.35 -0.82
N ARG A 533 -10.01 17.20 -1.25
CA ARG A 533 -8.89 17.95 -0.66
C ARG A 533 -8.99 19.45 -0.86
N GLU A 534 -9.41 19.91 -2.04
CA GLU A 534 -9.60 21.33 -2.32
C GLU A 534 -10.67 21.94 -1.39
N THR A 535 -11.73 21.19 -1.13
CA THR A 535 -12.81 21.58 -0.22
C THR A 535 -12.37 21.59 1.25
N SER A 536 -11.47 20.69 1.65
CA SER A 536 -10.91 20.64 3.00
C SER A 536 -9.84 21.71 3.27
N GLN A 537 -9.19 22.27 2.25
CA GLN A 537 -8.21 23.35 2.41
C GLN A 537 -8.85 24.76 2.43
N THR A 538 -10.10 24.88 1.96
CA THR A 538 -10.87 26.14 1.96
C THR A 538 -11.73 26.33 3.22
N ARG A 539 -11.79 25.32 4.10
CA ARG A 539 -12.41 25.37 5.43
C ARG A 539 -11.32 25.40 6.49
#